data_AF-A0A9Y4KHW6-F1
#
_entry.id   AF-A0A9Y4KHW6-F1
#
_cell.length_a   1.000
_cell.length_b   1.000
_cell.length_c   1.000
_cell.angle_alpha   90.00
_cell.angle_beta   90.00
_cell.angle_gamma   90.00
#
_symmetry.space_group_name_H-M   'P 1'
#
loop_
_entity.id
_entity.type
_entity.pdbx_description
1 polymer ?
#
loop_
_entity_poly.entity_id
_entity_poly.type
_entity_poly.pdbx_seq_one_letter_code
_entity_poly.pdbx_strand_id
1 'polypeptide(L)'
;MQSNERNRNKESAATWTNRQLTLYKCTLYLFIFSLELKRSVTAPLESDDFAFFLEGADGCLGVRDHSLVLSSSCQEANQRWKWVTRGRLFNLGSSSCLGITTGNSTFGWDKSPFGVYTCDREPPRVRWTWSCGQVLDNLNNYFSPSLFWNTSVTSSPSKFKWMLHGGVQDLCSKTYQEIYTIQGNSHGRPCYLPFLYDGQWFHNCTSIGREDGHLWCATTYDYGKDERWGFCPVKSSGCETFWDTDSLTDSCYQFNFHATLSWSEARISCQQQGADLLSITKLHEQTYINGLLTGYSAALWIGLNDLDISGGWQWADSSPLKYLNWESDQPSHADEVNCAVIRTESSGRWQNRDCSVALPYVCKKRPNATLDPFTTDSWADDEKYECDVGWQAFQAGCYKLTSEKTDWDSAQKTCQKMEANLVSIHTLPELEFIIRNVKKDIDQVWIGLHDTDMQMDFQWTDHTPVIFTYWHPFEPNNFRNTQEDCVSIWGADGRWDDSPCNLTLPSICKKPGTKSDGKPQHQDCKKVLLLLHSVIEFLLSTLHQIKSVQLLCSHPFQLLKVCGVAGSIIIILNISAVASPSTFSPRATVHLSPFHQSTTPPPDSNCNINHSILTGKLNQTEAAGSECTPLPV
;
A
#
# COMPACT_ATOMS: atom_id res chain seq x y z
N MET A 1 49.56 62.31 24.76
CA MET A 1 48.55 62.21 25.84
C MET A 1 47.41 61.31 25.34
N GLN A 2 46.59 60.77 26.26
CA GLN A 2 45.49 59.81 26.03
C GLN A 2 44.72 60.07 24.71
N SER A 3 44.46 59.08 23.85
CA SER A 3 43.30 58.18 24.03
C SER A 3 43.36 56.83 23.27
N ASN A 4 44.41 56.53 22.50
CA ASN A 4 44.32 55.62 21.35
C ASN A 4 44.77 54.15 21.60
N GLU A 5 44.32 53.52 22.68
CA GLU A 5 44.86 52.21 23.11
C GLU A 5 43.84 51.17 23.65
N ARG A 6 42.52 51.41 23.51
CA ARG A 6 41.49 50.57 24.17
C ARG A 6 40.62 49.69 23.24
N ASN A 7 40.81 49.72 21.92
CA ASN A 7 39.94 49.02 20.96
C ASN A 7 40.54 47.80 20.24
N ARG A 8 41.80 47.38 20.51
CA ARG A 8 42.42 46.24 19.79
C ARG A 8 42.22 44.84 20.38
N ASN A 9 41.60 44.72 21.57
CA ASN A 9 41.42 43.45 22.28
C ASN A 9 39.93 43.02 22.42
N LYS A 10 39.10 43.19 21.37
CA LYS A 10 37.68 42.77 21.41
C LYS A 10 37.18 41.88 20.26
N GLU A 11 37.93 41.71 19.17
CA GLU A 11 37.44 40.94 18.01
C GLU A 11 37.86 39.45 18.02
N SER A 12 38.80 39.06 18.89
CA SER A 12 39.33 37.67 18.96
C SER A 12 38.54 36.71 19.87
N ALA A 13 37.56 37.20 20.63
CA ALA A 13 36.86 36.41 21.66
C ALA A 13 35.49 35.83 21.24
N ALA A 14 34.87 36.36 20.18
CA ALA A 14 33.49 36.04 19.82
C ALA A 14 33.32 34.84 18.87
N THR A 15 34.39 34.38 18.22
CA THR A 15 34.35 33.36 17.14
C THR A 15 34.66 31.94 17.60
N TRP A 16 35.25 31.76 18.79
CA TRP A 16 35.64 30.43 19.30
C TRP A 16 34.51 29.65 19.97
N THR A 17 33.56 30.33 20.62
CA THR A 17 32.44 29.69 21.35
C THR A 17 31.43 29.02 20.43
N ASN A 18 31.08 29.65 19.31
CA ASN A 18 30.13 29.08 18.34
C ASN A 18 30.65 27.80 17.69
N ARG A 19 31.92 27.73 17.27
CA ARG A 19 32.48 26.53 16.62
C ARG A 19 32.48 25.31 17.55
N GLN A 20 32.80 25.50 18.83
CA GLN A 20 32.67 24.47 19.87
C GLN A 20 31.21 24.01 20.00
N LEU A 21 30.26 24.94 20.09
CA LEU A 21 28.84 24.61 20.27
C LEU A 21 28.23 23.88 19.06
N THR A 22 28.64 24.22 17.83
CA THR A 22 28.24 23.48 16.62
C THR A 22 28.83 22.07 16.60
N LEU A 23 30.11 21.91 16.94
CA LEU A 23 30.75 20.58 17.04
C LEU A 23 30.03 19.67 18.06
N TYR A 24 29.78 20.17 19.27
CA TYR A 24 29.04 19.42 20.30
C TYR A 24 27.62 19.05 19.84
N LYS A 25 26.93 19.93 19.10
CA LYS A 25 25.62 19.61 18.50
C LYS A 25 25.73 18.54 17.42
N CYS A 26 26.71 18.60 16.53
CA CYS A 26 26.93 17.57 15.50
C CYS A 26 27.28 16.21 16.12
N THR A 27 28.13 16.16 17.14
CA THR A 27 28.42 14.89 17.85
C THR A 27 27.22 14.37 18.63
N LEU A 28 26.41 15.24 19.23
CA LEU A 28 25.18 14.84 19.92
C LEU A 28 24.13 14.30 18.94
N TYR A 29 23.94 14.94 17.78
CA TYR A 29 23.08 14.44 16.71
C TYR A 29 23.56 13.10 16.18
N LEU A 30 24.86 12.93 15.89
CA LEU A 30 25.42 11.63 15.47
C LEU A 30 25.24 10.56 16.55
N PHE A 31 25.37 10.91 17.84
CA PHE A 31 25.17 9.98 18.94
C PHE A 31 23.69 9.57 19.08
N ILE A 32 22.75 10.52 19.01
CA ILE A 32 21.30 10.27 18.98
C ILE A 32 20.93 9.40 17.77
N PHE A 33 21.39 9.76 16.57
CA PHE A 33 21.12 8.99 15.35
C PHE A 33 21.71 7.57 15.43
N SER A 34 22.87 7.39 16.07
CA SER A 34 23.45 6.06 16.33
C SER A 34 22.71 5.24 17.40
N LEU A 35 22.02 5.90 18.34
CA LEU A 35 21.11 5.28 19.29
C LEU A 35 19.78 4.90 18.62
N GLU A 36 19.29 5.72 17.69
CA GLU A 36 18.08 5.46 16.89
C GLU A 36 18.30 4.31 15.90
N LEU A 37 19.43 4.27 15.17
CA LEU A 37 19.81 3.11 14.34
C LEU A 37 19.90 1.83 15.18
N LYS A 38 20.51 1.88 16.38
CA LYS A 38 20.56 0.73 17.30
C LYS A 38 19.20 0.33 17.87
N ARG A 39 18.19 1.20 17.77
CA ARG A 39 16.80 0.92 18.16
C ARG A 39 15.95 0.35 17.02
N SER A 40 16.50 0.30 15.80
CA SER A 40 15.77 -0.08 14.57
C SER A 40 16.11 -1.48 14.02
N VAL A 41 16.91 -2.30 14.73
CA VAL A 41 17.26 -3.67 14.30
C VAL A 41 16.25 -4.72 14.77
N THR A 42 15.55 -4.46 15.88
CA THR A 42 14.31 -5.16 16.25
C THR A 42 13.37 -4.16 16.90
N ALA A 43 12.43 -3.61 16.11
CA ALA A 43 11.21 -3.10 16.70
C ALA A 43 10.47 -4.29 17.34
N PRO A 44 10.10 -4.24 18.64
CA PRO A 44 9.22 -5.24 19.21
C PRO A 44 7.92 -5.26 18.38
N LEU A 45 7.42 -6.47 18.07
CA LEU A 45 6.09 -6.62 17.49
C LEU A 45 5.11 -5.85 18.39
N GLU A 46 4.30 -4.94 17.82
CA GLU A 46 3.41 -4.09 18.62
C GLU A 46 2.53 -4.99 19.51
N SER A 47 2.67 -4.85 20.83
CA SER A 47 2.18 -5.86 21.77
C SER A 47 0.69 -6.10 21.57
N ASP A 48 0.33 -7.34 21.25
CA ASP A 48 -1.03 -7.73 20.90
C ASP A 48 -1.90 -8.05 22.13
N ASP A 49 -1.34 -7.84 23.31
CA ASP A 49 -2.02 -7.84 24.59
C ASP A 49 -2.45 -6.42 25.02
N PHE A 50 -3.55 -6.33 25.76
CA PHE A 50 -4.22 -5.09 26.11
C PHE A 50 -4.90 -5.19 27.48
N ALA A 51 -5.21 -4.06 28.10
CA ALA A 51 -6.01 -4.01 29.33
C ALA A 51 -7.40 -3.42 29.05
N PHE A 52 -8.43 -4.07 29.57
CA PHE A 52 -9.81 -3.58 29.53
C PHE A 52 -10.02 -2.52 30.61
N PHE A 53 -10.30 -1.28 30.22
CA PHE A 53 -10.61 -0.18 31.14
C PHE A 53 -12.12 0.08 31.20
N LEU A 54 -12.64 0.35 32.41
CA LEU A 54 -14.05 0.64 32.65
C LEU A 54 -14.28 2.14 32.95
N GLU A 55 -14.79 2.85 31.94
CA GLU A 55 -15.10 4.27 32.03
C GLU A 55 -16.18 4.53 33.11
N GLY A 56 -15.85 5.38 34.08
CA GLY A 56 -16.70 5.69 35.24
C GLY A 56 -16.42 4.87 36.50
N ALA A 57 -15.65 3.78 36.41
CA ALA A 57 -15.17 3.01 37.57
C ALA A 57 -13.65 3.13 37.84
N ASP A 58 -12.92 3.77 36.90
CA ASP A 58 -11.48 4.08 36.94
C ASP A 58 -10.59 2.89 37.34
N GLY A 59 -10.77 1.79 36.63
CA GLY A 59 -9.99 0.57 36.84
C GLY A 59 -10.05 -0.38 35.66
N CYS A 60 -9.11 -1.32 35.64
CA CYS A 60 -8.99 -2.36 34.62
C CYS A 60 -9.45 -3.74 35.09
N LEU A 61 -10.06 -4.50 34.18
CA LEU A 61 -10.43 -5.90 34.43
C LEU A 61 -9.17 -6.75 34.54
N GLY A 62 -9.07 -7.53 35.61
CA GLY A 62 -8.01 -8.52 35.79
C GLY A 62 -8.49 -9.77 36.50
N VAL A 63 -7.55 -10.66 36.80
CA VAL A 63 -7.80 -11.92 37.50
C VAL A 63 -7.00 -11.98 38.80
N ARG A 64 -7.64 -12.46 39.87
CA ARG A 64 -6.97 -12.86 41.11
C ARG A 64 -7.72 -14.03 41.71
N ASP A 65 -7.02 -15.04 42.23
CA ASP A 65 -7.63 -16.17 42.93
C ASP A 65 -8.73 -16.90 42.11
N HIS A 66 -8.45 -17.10 40.81
CA HIS A 66 -9.39 -17.61 39.78
C HIS A 66 -10.72 -16.84 39.65
N SER A 67 -10.77 -15.61 40.16
CA SER A 67 -11.93 -14.72 40.10
C SER A 67 -11.59 -13.46 39.29
N LEU A 68 -12.59 -12.88 38.62
CA LEU A 68 -12.45 -11.57 38.00
C LEU A 68 -12.43 -10.49 39.08
N VAL A 69 -11.62 -9.46 38.87
CA VAL A 69 -11.49 -8.29 39.74
C VAL A 69 -11.36 -7.02 38.92
N LEU A 70 -11.75 -5.87 39.48
CA LEU A 70 -11.37 -4.56 38.95
C LEU A 70 -10.16 -4.05 39.75
N SER A 71 -9.08 -3.71 39.06
CA SER A 71 -7.83 -3.20 39.64
C SER A 71 -7.64 -1.73 39.26
N SER A 72 -7.03 -0.91 40.13
CA SER A 72 -6.57 0.43 39.75
C SER A 72 -5.29 0.41 38.91
N SER A 73 -4.63 -0.76 38.83
CA SER A 73 -3.52 -1.01 37.91
C SER A 73 -4.02 -1.64 36.60
N CYS A 74 -3.36 -1.29 35.51
CA CYS A 74 -3.67 -1.75 34.14
C CYS A 74 -2.43 -2.32 33.42
N GLN A 75 -1.36 -2.61 34.17
CA GLN A 75 -0.02 -2.88 33.64
C GLN A 75 0.57 -4.21 34.12
N GLU A 76 0.02 -4.83 35.17
CA GLU A 76 0.45 -6.16 35.63
C GLU A 76 -0.15 -7.25 34.74
N ALA A 77 0.57 -8.35 34.53
CA ALA A 77 0.17 -9.42 33.60
C ALA A 77 -1.24 -9.99 33.88
N ASN A 78 -1.73 -9.97 35.12
CA ASN A 78 -3.07 -10.42 35.46
C ASN A 78 -4.19 -9.42 35.08
N GLN A 79 -3.87 -8.19 34.69
CA GLN A 79 -4.76 -7.21 34.05
C GLN A 79 -4.61 -7.18 32.52
N ARG A 80 -3.63 -7.92 31.97
CA ARG A 80 -3.37 -8.00 30.53
C ARG A 80 -4.12 -9.18 29.92
N TRP A 81 -4.76 -8.92 28.79
CA TRP A 81 -5.60 -9.84 28.05
C TRP A 81 -5.18 -9.89 26.59
N LYS A 82 -5.40 -11.03 25.94
CA LYS A 82 -5.07 -11.25 24.53
C LYS A 82 -6.15 -12.08 23.85
N TRP A 83 -6.46 -11.76 22.60
CA TRP A 83 -7.26 -12.64 21.75
C TRP A 83 -6.41 -13.81 21.25
N VAL A 84 -6.91 -15.03 21.38
CA VAL A 84 -6.23 -16.27 20.98
C VAL A 84 -7.16 -17.17 20.15
N THR A 85 -6.72 -18.37 19.76
CA THR A 85 -7.46 -19.22 18.80
C THR A 85 -8.91 -19.48 19.20
N ARG A 86 -9.75 -19.64 18.17
CA ARG A 86 -11.20 -19.87 18.30
C ARG A 86 -11.94 -18.74 19.01
N GLY A 87 -11.51 -17.49 18.84
CA GLY A 87 -12.18 -16.30 19.41
C GLY A 87 -12.28 -16.36 20.93
N ARG A 88 -11.22 -16.85 21.59
CA ARG A 88 -11.11 -16.94 23.05
C ARG A 88 -10.29 -15.77 23.57
N LEU A 89 -10.59 -15.35 24.79
CA LEU A 89 -9.98 -14.19 25.44
C LEU A 89 -9.15 -14.66 26.65
N PHE A 90 -7.83 -14.64 26.50
CA PHE A 90 -6.85 -15.20 27.43
C PHE A 90 -6.29 -14.11 28.36
N ASN A 91 -6.09 -14.43 29.64
CA ASN A 91 -5.45 -13.58 30.62
C ASN A 91 -4.01 -14.03 30.89
N LEU A 92 -3.02 -13.14 30.71
CA LEU A 92 -1.61 -13.53 30.74
C LEU A 92 -1.15 -13.99 32.13
N GLY A 93 -1.50 -13.24 33.18
CA GLY A 93 -1.04 -13.52 34.55
C GLY A 93 -1.68 -14.74 35.23
N SER A 94 -2.87 -15.16 34.79
CA SER A 94 -3.56 -16.35 35.34
C SER A 94 -3.59 -17.55 34.38
N SER A 95 -3.03 -17.42 33.18
CA SER A 95 -3.04 -18.43 32.12
C SER A 95 -4.43 -19.05 31.85
N SER A 96 -5.49 -18.25 31.99
CA SER A 96 -6.89 -18.69 31.98
C SER A 96 -7.72 -17.91 30.96
N CYS A 97 -8.80 -18.52 30.46
CA CYS A 97 -9.69 -17.99 29.43
C CYS A 97 -11.01 -17.48 30.02
N LEU A 98 -11.50 -16.33 29.54
CA LEU A 98 -12.80 -15.76 29.96
C LEU A 98 -13.97 -16.57 29.38
N GLY A 99 -14.85 -17.07 30.25
CA GLY A 99 -16.09 -17.75 29.89
C GLY A 99 -17.32 -17.15 30.57
N ILE A 100 -18.50 -17.34 29.98
CA ILE A 100 -19.80 -17.07 30.62
C ILE A 100 -20.51 -18.40 30.91
N THR A 101 -21.17 -18.47 32.06
CA THR A 101 -22.02 -19.60 32.43
C THR A 101 -23.39 -19.45 31.77
N THR A 102 -23.85 -20.49 31.07
CA THR A 102 -25.04 -20.48 30.21
C THR A 102 -26.12 -21.45 30.71
N GLY A 103 -27.31 -20.94 31.00
CA GLY A 103 -28.48 -21.73 31.41
C GLY A 103 -29.34 -21.02 32.44
N ASN A 104 -30.48 -21.63 32.79
CA ASN A 104 -31.42 -21.12 33.80
C ASN A 104 -30.91 -21.30 35.24
N SER A 105 -29.71 -20.79 35.53
CA SER A 105 -29.29 -20.51 36.91
C SER A 105 -29.89 -19.17 37.31
N THR A 106 -30.68 -19.14 38.38
CA THR A 106 -31.07 -17.89 39.04
C THR A 106 -29.84 -17.32 39.74
N PHE A 107 -29.02 -16.59 39.01
CA PHE A 107 -27.92 -15.81 39.59
C PHE A 107 -28.53 -14.84 40.61
N GLY A 108 -28.10 -14.97 41.87
CA GLY A 108 -28.36 -13.93 42.87
C GLY A 108 -27.67 -12.64 42.44
N TRP A 109 -28.19 -11.50 42.91
CA TRP A 109 -27.71 -10.16 42.52
C TRP A 109 -26.20 -9.94 42.76
N ASP A 110 -25.57 -10.76 43.61
CA ASP A 110 -24.14 -10.73 43.93
C ASP A 110 -23.25 -11.67 43.07
N LYS A 111 -23.79 -12.35 42.04
CA LYS A 111 -23.01 -13.30 41.21
C LYS A 111 -23.05 -12.98 39.72
N SER A 112 -21.93 -12.48 39.20
CA SER A 112 -21.71 -12.39 37.76
C SER A 112 -21.75 -13.79 37.12
N PRO A 113 -22.30 -13.94 35.90
CA PRO A 113 -22.24 -15.19 35.15
C PRO A 113 -20.86 -15.43 34.50
N PHE A 114 -19.99 -14.41 34.48
CA PHE A 114 -18.61 -14.51 34.01
C PHE A 114 -17.69 -15.23 35.00
N GLY A 115 -16.71 -15.97 34.48
CA GLY A 115 -15.62 -16.56 35.23
C GLY A 115 -14.40 -16.83 34.33
N VAL A 116 -13.32 -17.33 34.92
CA VAL A 116 -12.13 -17.76 34.18
C VAL A 116 -11.91 -19.26 34.31
N TYR A 117 -11.48 -19.89 33.22
CA TYR A 117 -11.41 -21.34 33.06
C TYR A 117 -10.08 -21.75 32.41
N THR A 118 -9.64 -22.99 32.63
CA THR A 118 -8.45 -23.55 31.96
C THR A 118 -8.69 -23.64 30.45
N CYS A 119 -7.74 -23.19 29.64
CA CYS A 119 -7.93 -23.04 28.19
C CYS A 119 -7.86 -24.37 27.39
N ASP A 120 -8.00 -25.52 28.03
CA ASP A 120 -7.91 -26.85 27.44
C ASP A 120 -9.23 -27.30 26.77
N ARG A 121 -10.36 -27.23 27.49
CA ARG A 121 -11.65 -27.72 27.02
C ARG A 121 -12.81 -26.85 27.52
N GLU A 122 -13.72 -26.52 26.60
CA GLU A 122 -14.94 -25.74 26.91
C GLU A 122 -15.81 -26.51 27.92
N PRO A 123 -16.00 -26.00 29.16
CA PRO A 123 -16.74 -26.74 30.17
C PRO A 123 -18.23 -26.89 29.79
N PRO A 124 -18.91 -27.98 30.16
CA PRO A 124 -20.34 -28.10 29.93
C PRO A 124 -21.11 -26.93 30.56
N ARG A 125 -21.98 -26.28 29.76
CA ARG A 125 -22.70 -25.04 30.13
C ARG A 125 -21.83 -23.79 30.30
N VAL A 126 -20.55 -23.80 29.94
CA VAL A 126 -19.77 -22.57 29.74
C VAL A 126 -19.68 -22.32 28.24
N ARG A 127 -19.77 -21.05 27.85
CA ARG A 127 -19.37 -20.57 26.52
C ARG A 127 -18.14 -19.69 26.67
N TRP A 128 -17.18 -19.80 25.76
CA TRP A 128 -15.96 -18.97 25.78
C TRP A 128 -15.45 -18.52 24.40
N THR A 129 -16.17 -18.87 23.33
CA THR A 129 -15.92 -18.40 21.96
C THR A 129 -16.92 -17.30 21.61
N TRP A 130 -16.39 -16.16 21.19
CA TRP A 130 -17.13 -14.90 21.04
C TRP A 130 -16.78 -14.18 19.73
N SER A 131 -17.69 -13.31 19.28
CA SER A 131 -17.28 -12.09 18.59
C SER A 131 -16.95 -11.00 19.62
N CYS A 132 -16.11 -10.02 19.25
CA CYS A 132 -15.79 -8.89 20.13
C CYS A 132 -17.02 -8.12 20.62
N GLY A 133 -18.03 -7.94 19.75
CA GLY A 133 -19.33 -7.34 20.11
C GLY A 133 -20.07 -8.16 21.18
N GLN A 134 -20.09 -9.50 21.08
CA GLN A 134 -20.70 -10.35 22.10
C GLN A 134 -20.01 -10.23 23.46
N VAL A 135 -18.70 -10.01 23.51
CA VAL A 135 -17.99 -9.76 24.79
C VAL A 135 -18.40 -8.40 25.34
N LEU A 136 -18.37 -7.33 24.52
CA LEU A 136 -18.76 -5.99 24.93
C LEU A 136 -20.21 -5.92 25.42
N ASP A 137 -21.16 -6.51 24.70
CA ASP A 137 -22.57 -6.58 25.08
C ASP A 137 -22.76 -7.33 26.41
N ASN A 138 -22.14 -8.49 26.58
CA ASN A 138 -22.26 -9.24 27.83
C ASN A 138 -21.59 -8.50 29.01
N LEU A 139 -20.44 -7.85 28.80
CA LEU A 139 -19.78 -7.04 29.83
C LEU A 139 -20.63 -5.82 30.22
N ASN A 140 -21.23 -5.12 29.25
CA ASN A 140 -22.13 -3.99 29.51
C ASN A 140 -23.43 -4.42 30.24
N ASN A 141 -23.94 -5.63 29.98
CA ASN A 141 -25.20 -6.11 30.55
C ASN A 141 -25.06 -6.83 31.91
N TYR A 142 -23.92 -7.51 32.16
CA TYR A 142 -23.74 -8.38 33.33
C TYR A 142 -22.59 -7.99 34.28
N PHE A 143 -21.81 -6.96 33.98
CA PHE A 143 -20.71 -6.49 34.83
C PHE A 143 -21.05 -5.16 35.51
N SER A 144 -21.75 -5.23 36.65
CA SER A 144 -22.00 -4.07 37.50
C SER A 144 -20.81 -3.81 38.44
N PRO A 145 -20.28 -2.57 38.55
CA PRO A 145 -19.28 -2.22 39.57
C PRO A 145 -19.70 -2.52 41.01
N SER A 146 -21.02 -2.55 41.29
CA SER A 146 -21.55 -2.88 42.62
C SER A 146 -21.17 -4.27 43.14
N LEU A 147 -20.69 -5.17 42.27
CA LEU A 147 -20.20 -6.51 42.62
C LEU A 147 -18.84 -6.50 43.34
N PHE A 148 -18.09 -5.39 43.28
CA PHE A 148 -16.71 -5.30 43.76
C PHE A 148 -16.47 -4.25 44.85
N TRP A 149 -17.40 -3.31 45.02
CA TRP A 149 -17.29 -2.22 45.99
C TRP A 149 -18.26 -2.43 47.15
N ASN A 150 -17.71 -2.67 48.35
CA ASN A 150 -18.48 -2.87 49.58
C ASN A 150 -19.01 -1.54 50.17
N THR A 151 -19.37 -0.60 49.29
CA THR A 151 -19.71 0.81 49.58
C THR A 151 -20.79 1.29 48.61
N SER A 152 -21.84 1.90 49.12
CA SER A 152 -23.00 2.36 48.36
C SER A 152 -22.69 3.60 47.50
N VAL A 153 -22.21 3.39 46.27
CA VAL A 153 -22.01 4.46 45.27
C VAL A 153 -23.36 4.86 44.67
N THR A 154 -23.99 5.89 45.26
CA THR A 154 -25.27 6.44 44.79
C THR A 154 -25.05 7.46 43.68
N SER A 155 -24.83 6.99 42.45
CA SER A 155 -24.83 7.79 41.22
C SER A 155 -25.69 7.14 40.14
N SER A 156 -26.44 7.94 39.37
CA SER A 156 -27.33 7.44 38.31
C SER A 156 -26.57 6.64 37.24
N PRO A 157 -27.23 5.69 36.55
CA PRO A 157 -26.61 4.85 35.52
C PRO A 157 -26.40 5.61 34.19
N SER A 158 -25.51 6.60 34.19
CA SER A 158 -24.73 6.92 33.00
C SER A 158 -23.96 5.64 32.62
N LYS A 159 -24.31 5.05 31.47
CA LYS A 159 -23.85 3.71 31.08
C LYS A 159 -22.32 3.62 31.16
N PHE A 160 -21.82 2.79 32.08
CA PHE A 160 -20.40 2.41 32.11
C PHE A 160 -20.00 1.82 30.76
N LYS A 161 -18.83 2.20 30.26
CA LYS A 161 -18.35 1.81 28.92
C LYS A 161 -17.00 1.12 29.03
N TRP A 162 -16.89 -0.05 28.41
CA TRP A 162 -15.62 -0.74 28.25
C TRP A 162 -14.83 -0.17 27.06
N MET A 163 -13.55 0.14 27.28
CA MET A 163 -12.59 0.61 26.28
C MET A 163 -11.22 -0.05 26.48
N LEU A 164 -10.32 0.08 25.52
CA LEU A 164 -8.92 -0.32 25.70
C LEU A 164 -8.15 0.76 26.47
N HIS A 165 -7.40 0.36 27.49
CA HIS A 165 -6.56 1.27 28.26
C HIS A 165 -5.53 1.98 27.37
N GLY A 166 -5.53 3.32 27.40
CA GLY A 166 -4.64 4.16 26.59
C GLY A 166 -5.21 4.64 25.26
N GLY A 167 -6.45 4.31 24.90
CA GLY A 167 -7.09 4.78 23.66
C GLY A 167 -8.61 4.95 23.74
N VAL A 168 -9.19 5.48 22.66
CA VAL A 168 -10.66 5.62 22.49
C VAL A 168 -11.27 4.37 21.80
N GLN A 169 -10.41 3.42 21.42
CA GLN A 169 -10.78 2.19 20.72
C GLN A 169 -11.44 1.18 21.66
N ASP A 170 -12.36 0.38 21.11
CA ASP A 170 -13.00 -0.74 21.81
C ASP A 170 -12.29 -2.08 21.51
N LEU A 171 -12.83 -3.17 22.09
CA LEU A 171 -12.29 -4.52 21.94
C LEU A 171 -12.24 -5.04 20.49
N CYS A 172 -13.10 -4.53 19.59
CA CYS A 172 -13.11 -4.96 18.19
C CYS A 172 -11.94 -4.41 17.36
N SER A 173 -11.22 -3.40 17.87
CA SER A 173 -9.99 -2.89 17.25
C SER A 173 -8.81 -3.86 17.30
N LYS A 174 -8.83 -4.84 18.22
CA LYS A 174 -7.84 -5.91 18.33
C LYS A 174 -8.52 -7.22 17.96
N THR A 175 -7.93 -7.97 17.04
CA THR A 175 -8.42 -9.28 16.57
C THR A 175 -7.30 -10.31 16.65
N TYR A 176 -7.65 -11.58 16.85
CA TYR A 176 -6.69 -12.67 16.68
C TYR A 176 -6.47 -12.94 15.19
N GLN A 177 -5.21 -13.08 14.77
CA GLN A 177 -4.82 -13.55 13.45
C GLN A 177 -4.21 -14.95 13.58
N GLU A 178 -4.62 -15.88 12.73
CA GLU A 178 -4.10 -17.26 12.76
C GLU A 178 -2.68 -17.32 12.22
N ILE A 179 -1.73 -17.72 13.08
CA ILE A 179 -0.30 -17.81 12.76
C ILE A 179 -0.03 -19.17 12.10
N TYR A 180 0.04 -19.21 10.77
CA TYR A 180 0.25 -20.45 10.00
C TYR A 180 1.69 -20.96 10.15
N THR A 181 1.85 -22.26 10.38
CA THR A 181 3.17 -22.84 10.67
C THR A 181 4.01 -23.08 9.41
N ILE A 182 5.32 -22.91 9.54
CA ILE A 182 6.31 -23.19 8.49
C ILE A 182 6.99 -24.53 8.81
N GLN A 183 7.09 -25.40 7.80
CA GLN A 183 7.55 -26.80 7.93
C GLN A 183 6.81 -27.56 9.07
N GLY A 184 7.53 -28.27 9.94
CA GLY A 184 6.96 -29.04 11.05
C GLY A 184 6.27 -30.35 10.63
N ASN A 185 5.41 -30.87 11.49
CA ASN A 185 4.62 -32.10 11.26
C ASN A 185 3.10 -31.85 11.25
N SER A 186 2.70 -30.59 11.02
CA SER A 186 1.32 -30.10 11.11
C SER A 186 0.73 -29.56 9.81
N HIS A 187 1.43 -29.72 8.68
CA HIS A 187 0.94 -29.36 7.33
C HIS A 187 0.48 -27.90 7.17
N GLY A 188 1.19 -26.96 7.81
CA GLY A 188 0.89 -25.53 7.73
C GLY A 188 -0.21 -25.05 8.68
N ARG A 189 -0.88 -25.95 9.42
CA ARG A 189 -1.94 -25.59 10.37
C ARG A 189 -1.50 -24.48 11.33
N PRO A 190 -2.40 -23.57 11.73
CA PRO A 190 -2.03 -22.46 12.58
C PRO A 190 -1.71 -22.88 14.02
N CYS A 191 -0.90 -22.06 14.70
CA CYS A 191 -0.58 -22.20 16.11
C CYS A 191 -1.84 -22.29 16.97
N TYR A 192 -1.92 -23.30 17.84
CA TYR A 192 -2.97 -23.39 18.83
C TYR A 192 -2.58 -22.57 20.06
N LEU A 193 -3.09 -21.34 20.17
CA LEU A 193 -2.79 -20.45 21.30
C LEU A 193 -3.94 -20.42 22.31
N PRO A 194 -3.68 -20.53 23.63
CA PRO A 194 -2.43 -21.03 24.22
C PRO A 194 -2.30 -22.56 24.06
N PHE A 195 -1.07 -23.08 24.10
CA PHE A 195 -0.78 -24.51 24.18
C PHE A 195 0.01 -24.87 25.43
N LEU A 196 -0.08 -26.13 25.87
CA LEU A 196 0.68 -26.71 26.96
C LEU A 196 1.93 -27.40 26.43
N TYR A 197 3.09 -27.09 27.01
CA TYR A 197 4.37 -27.74 26.77
C TYR A 197 5.19 -27.79 28.07
N ASP A 198 5.74 -28.96 28.42
CA ASP A 198 6.50 -29.21 29.66
C ASP A 198 5.85 -28.63 30.94
N GLY A 199 4.52 -28.82 31.07
CA GLY A 199 3.72 -28.31 32.18
C GLY A 199 3.46 -26.79 32.19
N GLN A 200 3.95 -26.05 31.20
CA GLN A 200 3.83 -24.60 31.08
C GLN A 200 2.90 -24.20 29.91
N TRP A 201 2.16 -23.09 30.10
CA TRP A 201 1.24 -22.56 29.08
C TRP A 201 1.90 -21.47 28.24
N PHE A 202 1.93 -21.66 26.93
CA PHE A 202 2.50 -20.73 25.95
C PHE A 202 1.40 -20.03 25.15
N HIS A 203 1.29 -18.71 25.31
CA HIS A 203 0.33 -17.85 24.60
C HIS A 203 0.92 -17.12 23.39
N ASN A 204 2.20 -17.36 23.10
CA ASN A 204 2.99 -16.86 21.98
C ASN A 204 3.84 -18.02 21.43
N CYS A 205 4.48 -17.82 20.27
CA CYS A 205 5.58 -18.67 19.82
C CYS A 205 6.74 -18.66 20.82
N THR A 206 7.49 -19.76 20.91
CA THR A 206 8.58 -19.96 21.87
C THR A 206 9.78 -20.61 21.21
N SER A 207 10.99 -20.39 21.73
CA SER A 207 12.20 -21.16 21.39
C SER A 207 12.59 -22.18 22.46
N ILE A 208 11.85 -22.22 23.59
CA ILE A 208 12.09 -23.20 24.66
C ILE A 208 11.92 -24.62 24.10
N GLY A 209 12.83 -25.52 24.49
CA GLY A 209 12.91 -26.88 23.95
C GLY A 209 13.77 -27.01 22.68
N ARG A 210 14.38 -25.92 22.17
CA ARG A 210 15.26 -25.96 20.99
C ARG A 210 16.62 -25.31 21.24
N GLU A 211 17.68 -25.92 20.70
CA GLU A 211 19.04 -25.37 20.73
C GLU A 211 19.32 -24.41 19.57
N ASP A 212 18.59 -24.53 18.45
CA ASP A 212 18.71 -23.66 17.27
C ASP A 212 18.12 -22.25 17.47
N GLY A 213 17.33 -22.06 18.53
CA GLY A 213 16.70 -20.78 18.88
C GLY A 213 15.50 -20.42 18.00
N HIS A 214 15.11 -21.24 17.02
CA HIS A 214 13.98 -20.96 16.13
C HIS A 214 12.66 -20.95 16.91
N LEU A 215 11.82 -19.95 16.63
CA LEU A 215 10.50 -19.85 17.23
C LEU A 215 9.56 -20.92 16.65
N TRP A 216 8.87 -21.65 17.53
CA TRP A 216 7.90 -22.68 17.19
C TRP A 216 6.62 -22.54 18.02
N CYS A 217 5.59 -23.27 17.61
CA CYS A 217 4.34 -23.41 18.35
C CYS A 217 3.73 -24.80 18.16
N ALA A 218 2.97 -25.27 19.14
CA ALA A 218 2.11 -26.43 18.92
C ALA A 218 0.88 -26.05 18.09
N THR A 219 0.35 -26.99 17.31
CA THR A 219 -0.92 -26.83 16.57
C THR A 219 -2.07 -27.62 17.20
N THR A 220 -1.92 -28.04 18.45
CA THR A 220 -2.96 -28.57 19.34
C THR A 220 -2.76 -28.01 20.76
N TYR A 221 -3.73 -28.22 21.65
CA TYR A 221 -3.70 -27.65 23.00
C TYR A 221 -2.64 -28.26 23.93
N ASP A 222 -2.16 -29.47 23.63
CA ASP A 222 -1.24 -30.25 24.46
C ASP A 222 -0.20 -30.94 23.58
N TYR A 223 0.99 -30.33 23.52
CA TYR A 223 2.11 -30.86 22.73
C TYR A 223 2.63 -32.18 23.30
N GLY A 224 2.65 -32.33 24.63
CA GLY A 224 3.18 -33.54 25.31
C GLY A 224 2.35 -34.80 25.06
N LYS A 225 1.15 -34.64 24.49
CA LYS A 225 0.25 -35.73 24.11
C LYS A 225 0.14 -35.93 22.59
N ASP A 226 0.05 -34.85 21.82
CA ASP A 226 -0.22 -34.95 20.37
C ASP A 226 1.03 -34.79 19.49
N GLU A 227 2.11 -34.22 20.03
CA GLU A 227 3.42 -33.92 19.38
C GLU A 227 3.32 -33.12 18.06
N ARG A 228 2.25 -32.33 17.88
CA ARG A 228 1.97 -31.56 16.66
C ARG A 228 2.47 -30.12 16.72
N TRP A 229 3.35 -29.74 15.80
CA TRP A 229 4.02 -28.43 15.76
C TRP A 229 4.47 -28.01 14.36
N GLY A 230 4.88 -26.75 14.26
CA GLY A 230 5.78 -26.24 13.24
C GLY A 230 6.47 -24.95 13.70
N PHE A 231 7.33 -24.40 12.85
CA PHE A 231 7.99 -23.12 13.13
C PHE A 231 7.01 -21.97 12.95
N CYS A 232 7.21 -20.89 13.69
CA CYS A 232 6.45 -19.66 13.49
C CYS A 232 7.07 -18.81 12.36
N PRO A 233 6.24 -18.11 11.56
CA PRO A 233 6.70 -17.17 10.56
C PRO A 233 7.42 -15.98 11.22
N VAL A 234 8.57 -15.60 10.67
CA VAL A 234 9.41 -14.48 11.15
C VAL A 234 9.54 -13.42 10.05
N LYS A 235 9.31 -12.16 10.40
CA LYS A 235 9.58 -11.02 9.50
C LYS A 235 11.06 -10.64 9.59
N SER A 236 11.80 -10.93 8.53
CA SER A 236 13.24 -10.67 8.44
C SER A 236 13.62 -9.96 7.15
N SER A 237 14.58 -9.04 7.26
CA SER A 237 15.19 -8.26 6.18
C SER A 237 16.23 -9.03 5.36
N GLY A 238 16.21 -10.37 5.40
CA GLY A 238 17.04 -11.23 4.54
C GLY A 238 16.34 -12.54 4.17
N CYS A 239 16.97 -13.30 3.26
CA CYS A 239 16.63 -14.69 3.00
C CYS A 239 17.26 -15.56 4.10
N GLU A 240 16.49 -15.89 5.13
CA GLU A 240 16.94 -16.73 6.25
C GLU A 240 16.78 -18.24 5.95
N THR A 241 17.12 -19.09 6.93
CA THR A 241 17.08 -20.58 6.94
C THR A 241 16.01 -21.29 6.09
N PHE A 242 14.83 -20.68 5.91
CA PHE A 242 13.68 -21.26 5.20
C PHE A 242 13.45 -20.60 3.82
N TRP A 243 14.50 -20.11 3.14
CA TRP A 243 14.41 -19.40 1.87
C TRP A 243 15.57 -19.75 0.93
N ASP A 244 15.23 -20.06 -0.33
CA ASP A 244 16.17 -20.17 -1.45
C ASP A 244 16.38 -18.79 -2.09
N THR A 245 17.62 -18.43 -2.43
CA THR A 245 17.96 -17.08 -2.92
C THR A 245 18.49 -17.11 -4.35
N ASP A 246 17.81 -16.43 -5.28
CA ASP A 246 18.39 -16.17 -6.60
C ASP A 246 19.45 -15.06 -6.52
N SER A 247 20.72 -15.47 -6.58
CA SER A 247 21.89 -14.57 -6.57
C SER A 247 21.98 -13.59 -7.75
N LEU A 248 21.12 -13.72 -8.77
CA LEU A 248 21.05 -12.78 -9.90
C LEU A 248 19.99 -11.67 -9.70
N THR A 249 19.05 -11.84 -8.76
CA THR A 249 17.95 -10.87 -8.54
C THR A 249 17.70 -10.50 -7.07
N ASP A 250 18.48 -11.04 -6.12
CA ASP A 250 18.28 -10.93 -4.67
C ASP A 250 16.84 -11.28 -4.22
N SER A 251 16.17 -12.15 -4.98
CA SER A 251 14.83 -12.66 -4.68
C SER A 251 14.92 -13.90 -3.80
N CYS A 252 14.25 -13.86 -2.64
CA CYS A 252 14.01 -15.03 -1.80
C CYS A 252 12.73 -15.75 -2.23
N TYR A 253 12.77 -17.08 -2.29
CA TYR A 253 11.63 -17.96 -2.52
C TYR A 253 11.52 -19.01 -1.41
N GLN A 254 10.31 -19.44 -1.05
CA GLN A 254 10.09 -20.48 -0.04
C GLN A 254 9.03 -21.46 -0.51
N PHE A 255 9.40 -22.74 -0.61
CA PHE A 255 8.54 -23.82 -1.10
C PHE A 255 7.98 -24.66 0.06
N ASN A 256 6.71 -24.45 0.40
CA ASN A 256 6.04 -25.12 1.51
C ASN A 256 5.42 -26.47 1.09
N PHE A 257 6.25 -27.37 0.51
CA PHE A 257 5.84 -28.67 -0.04
C PHE A 257 5.02 -29.57 0.90
N HIS A 258 5.21 -29.44 2.21
CA HIS A 258 4.50 -30.25 3.21
C HIS A 258 3.20 -29.63 3.74
N ALA A 259 2.89 -28.38 3.35
CA ALA A 259 1.69 -27.68 3.79
C ALA A 259 0.46 -28.04 2.94
N THR A 260 -0.72 -27.88 3.53
CA THR A 260 -2.01 -28.05 2.85
C THR A 260 -2.94 -26.92 3.28
N LEU A 261 -2.86 -25.78 2.59
CA LEU A 261 -3.62 -24.56 2.87
C LEU A 261 -4.42 -24.13 1.63
N SER A 262 -5.57 -23.49 1.84
CA SER A 262 -6.28 -22.76 0.78
C SER A 262 -5.45 -21.56 0.32
N TRP A 263 -5.78 -20.98 -0.84
CA TRP A 263 -4.99 -19.88 -1.43
C TRP A 263 -4.89 -18.66 -0.51
N SER A 264 -5.98 -18.32 0.19
CA SER A 264 -6.03 -17.19 1.12
C SER A 264 -5.23 -17.44 2.40
N GLU A 265 -5.30 -18.64 2.98
CA GLU A 265 -4.48 -19.05 4.13
C GLU A 265 -2.97 -19.05 3.78
N ALA A 266 -2.63 -19.60 2.61
CA ALA A 266 -1.26 -19.59 2.07
C ALA A 266 -0.74 -18.16 1.90
N ARG A 267 -1.57 -17.26 1.34
CA ARG A 267 -1.25 -15.84 1.21
C ARG A 267 -0.98 -15.16 2.55
N ILE A 268 -1.83 -15.40 3.54
CA ILE A 268 -1.65 -14.86 4.90
C ILE A 268 -0.33 -15.37 5.51
N SER A 269 0.03 -16.64 5.29
CA SER A 269 1.30 -17.21 5.78
C SER A 269 2.54 -16.53 5.15
N CYS A 270 2.48 -16.17 3.86
CA CYS A 270 3.55 -15.37 3.23
C CYS A 270 3.60 -13.94 3.83
N GLN A 271 2.45 -13.27 3.98
CA GLN A 271 2.37 -11.92 4.54
C GLN A 271 2.83 -11.83 6.01
N GLN A 272 2.69 -12.92 6.77
CA GLN A 272 3.24 -13.05 8.12
C GLN A 272 4.78 -13.08 8.14
N GLN A 273 5.44 -13.44 7.04
CA GLN A 273 6.91 -13.45 6.90
C GLN A 273 7.50 -12.19 6.24
N GLY A 274 6.65 -11.21 5.86
CA GLY A 274 7.09 -10.06 5.07
C GLY A 274 7.30 -10.40 3.59
N ALA A 275 6.47 -11.31 3.07
CA ALA A 275 6.42 -11.78 1.70
C ALA A 275 4.98 -11.69 1.16
N ASP A 276 4.76 -12.07 -0.10
CA ASP A 276 3.43 -12.48 -0.58
C ASP A 276 3.60 -13.80 -1.35
N LEU A 277 2.55 -14.33 -1.98
CA LEU A 277 2.65 -15.51 -2.84
C LEU A 277 3.54 -15.23 -4.06
N LEU A 278 4.13 -16.31 -4.60
CA LEU A 278 5.03 -16.24 -5.76
C LEU A 278 4.38 -15.51 -6.94
N SER A 279 4.96 -14.37 -7.33
CA SER A 279 4.80 -13.78 -8.66
C SER A 279 5.89 -14.23 -9.62
N ILE A 280 5.57 -14.39 -10.90
CA ILE A 280 6.54 -14.76 -11.94
C ILE A 280 6.46 -13.71 -13.05
N THR A 281 7.51 -12.91 -13.17
CA THR A 281 7.48 -11.63 -13.90
C THR A 281 8.42 -11.53 -15.10
N LYS A 282 9.18 -12.60 -15.37
CA LYS A 282 10.17 -12.76 -16.46
C LYS A 282 10.43 -14.25 -16.73
N LEU A 283 10.87 -14.62 -17.93
CA LEU A 283 11.30 -15.99 -18.25
C LEU A 283 12.44 -16.51 -17.33
N HIS A 284 13.39 -15.65 -16.93
CA HIS A 284 14.44 -16.04 -15.97
C HIS A 284 13.86 -16.53 -14.64
N GLU A 285 12.85 -15.84 -14.12
CA GLU A 285 12.19 -16.18 -12.85
C GLU A 285 11.46 -17.52 -12.97
N GLN A 286 10.74 -17.76 -14.07
CA GLN A 286 10.14 -19.07 -14.36
C GLN A 286 11.20 -20.18 -14.45
N THR A 287 12.33 -19.91 -15.11
CA THR A 287 13.41 -20.90 -15.32
C THR A 287 14.10 -21.26 -14.00
N TYR A 288 14.35 -20.27 -13.13
CA TYR A 288 14.91 -20.48 -11.80
C TYR A 288 13.96 -21.31 -10.91
N ILE A 289 12.68 -20.95 -10.85
CA ILE A 289 11.65 -21.70 -10.13
C ILE A 289 11.54 -23.14 -10.66
N ASN A 290 11.58 -23.34 -11.98
CA ASN A 290 11.58 -24.68 -12.59
C ASN A 290 12.77 -25.53 -12.13
N GLY A 291 13.95 -24.94 -11.95
CA GLY A 291 15.13 -25.61 -11.39
C GLY A 291 14.88 -26.14 -9.99
N LEU A 292 14.34 -25.32 -9.09
CA LEU A 292 14.02 -25.70 -7.70
C LEU A 292 12.87 -26.71 -7.60
N LEU A 293 11.98 -26.73 -8.58
CA LEU A 293 10.88 -27.72 -8.68
C LEU A 293 11.32 -29.09 -9.26
N THR A 294 12.56 -29.24 -9.72
CA THR A 294 13.01 -30.52 -10.30
C THR A 294 13.00 -31.66 -9.27
N GLY A 295 12.48 -32.83 -9.68
CA GLY A 295 12.36 -34.01 -8.82
C GLY A 295 11.10 -34.06 -7.94
N TYR A 296 10.31 -33.00 -7.86
CA TYR A 296 9.05 -32.96 -7.12
C TYR A 296 7.84 -33.24 -8.05
N SER A 297 6.79 -33.88 -7.50
CA SER A 297 5.49 -34.07 -8.19
C SER A 297 4.41 -33.34 -7.39
N ALA A 298 4.09 -32.10 -7.78
CA ALA A 298 3.21 -31.22 -7.02
C ALA A 298 2.51 -30.17 -7.89
N ALA A 299 1.36 -29.70 -7.39
CA ALA A 299 0.78 -28.41 -7.71
C ALA A 299 0.94 -27.50 -6.48
N LEU A 300 1.39 -26.27 -6.66
CA LEU A 300 1.61 -25.31 -5.58
C LEU A 300 0.90 -23.97 -5.87
N TRP A 301 0.24 -23.38 -4.88
CA TRP A 301 -0.34 -22.05 -5.00
C TRP A 301 0.71 -20.98 -5.33
N ILE A 302 0.38 -20.13 -6.29
CA ILE A 302 1.12 -18.92 -6.69
C ILE A 302 0.21 -17.69 -6.59
N GLY A 303 0.76 -16.48 -6.71
CA GLY A 303 0.01 -15.24 -6.46
C GLY A 303 -1.00 -14.85 -7.54
N LEU A 304 -1.06 -15.56 -8.66
CA LEU A 304 -1.91 -15.23 -9.80
C LEU A 304 -3.37 -15.62 -9.53
N ASN A 305 -4.28 -14.67 -9.69
CA ASN A 305 -5.71 -14.78 -9.36
C ASN A 305 -6.54 -13.80 -10.20
N ASP A 306 -7.85 -14.06 -10.35
CA ASP A 306 -8.85 -13.16 -10.97
C ASP A 306 -9.98 -12.80 -9.97
N LEU A 307 -9.65 -12.72 -8.68
CA LEU A 307 -10.61 -12.45 -7.58
C LEU A 307 -11.20 -11.03 -7.59
N ASP A 308 -10.68 -10.11 -8.42
CA ASP A 308 -11.35 -8.85 -8.74
C ASP A 308 -12.37 -9.10 -9.85
N ILE A 309 -13.64 -9.26 -9.48
CA ILE A 309 -14.75 -9.47 -10.43
C ILE A 309 -14.93 -8.35 -11.48
N SER A 310 -14.24 -7.21 -11.32
CA SER A 310 -14.22 -6.13 -12.31
C SER A 310 -13.02 -6.20 -13.26
N GLY A 311 -12.05 -7.08 -13.03
CA GLY A 311 -10.74 -7.11 -13.69
C GLY A 311 -10.26 -8.49 -14.16
N GLY A 312 -9.18 -8.48 -14.92
CA GLY A 312 -8.50 -9.68 -15.42
C GLY A 312 -7.55 -10.32 -14.42
N TRP A 313 -6.70 -11.20 -14.94
CA TRP A 313 -5.69 -11.89 -14.15
C TRP A 313 -4.65 -10.91 -13.58
N GLN A 314 -4.32 -11.08 -12.30
CA GLN A 314 -3.41 -10.21 -11.56
C GLN A 314 -2.57 -10.97 -10.53
N TRP A 315 -1.38 -10.45 -10.20
CA TRP A 315 -0.56 -10.97 -9.13
C TRP A 315 -0.92 -10.36 -7.77
N ALA A 316 -1.00 -11.21 -6.75
CA ALA A 316 -1.29 -10.86 -5.37
C ALA A 316 -0.37 -9.75 -4.81
N ASP A 317 0.92 -9.77 -5.16
CA ASP A 317 1.93 -8.79 -4.74
C ASP A 317 1.88 -7.45 -5.53
N SER A 318 0.86 -7.28 -6.40
CA SER A 318 0.73 -6.16 -7.33
C SER A 318 1.85 -6.06 -8.39
N SER A 319 2.61 -7.13 -8.63
CA SER A 319 3.46 -7.23 -9.82
C SER A 319 2.63 -7.15 -11.11
N PRO A 320 3.16 -6.57 -12.20
CA PRO A 320 2.49 -6.56 -13.51
C PRO A 320 2.38 -7.98 -14.08
N LEU A 321 1.20 -8.36 -14.57
CA LEU A 321 1.01 -9.59 -15.34
C LEU A 321 1.43 -9.35 -16.79
N LYS A 322 2.73 -9.43 -17.03
CA LYS A 322 3.35 -9.27 -18.35
C LYS A 322 4.02 -10.54 -18.88
N TYR A 323 4.29 -11.50 -18.01
CA TYR A 323 4.80 -12.80 -18.39
C TYR A 323 3.69 -13.83 -18.23
N LEU A 324 3.54 -14.75 -19.18
CA LEU A 324 2.56 -15.84 -19.14
C LEU A 324 3.24 -17.21 -19.30
N ASN A 325 2.74 -18.22 -18.61
CA ASN A 325 3.17 -19.61 -18.82
C ASN A 325 2.03 -20.59 -18.50
N TRP A 326 0.82 -20.31 -19.00
CA TRP A 326 -0.33 -21.20 -18.87
C TRP A 326 -0.08 -22.58 -19.53
N GLU A 327 -0.75 -23.59 -19.01
CA GLU A 327 -0.84 -24.91 -19.65
C GLU A 327 -1.77 -24.87 -20.88
N SER A 328 -1.73 -25.90 -21.73
CA SER A 328 -2.69 -26.02 -22.84
C SER A 328 -4.12 -25.97 -22.29
N ASP A 329 -4.98 -25.21 -22.97
CA ASP A 329 -6.39 -25.07 -22.60
C ASP A 329 -6.61 -24.50 -21.18
N GLN A 330 -5.69 -23.63 -20.74
CA GLN A 330 -5.77 -22.84 -19.50
C GLN A 330 -5.55 -21.33 -19.78
N PRO A 331 -6.12 -20.42 -18.96
CA PRO A 331 -7.01 -20.68 -17.83
C PRO A 331 -8.39 -21.23 -18.26
N SER A 332 -9.09 -21.90 -17.35
CA SER A 332 -10.43 -22.46 -17.60
C SER A 332 -11.53 -21.57 -17.02
N HIS A 333 -12.49 -21.16 -17.86
CA HIS A 333 -13.56 -20.22 -17.49
C HIS A 333 -14.74 -20.89 -16.75
N ALA A 334 -14.47 -21.60 -15.65
CA ALA A 334 -15.52 -22.04 -14.74
C ALA A 334 -15.61 -21.07 -13.55
N ASP A 335 -16.82 -20.76 -13.09
CA ASP A 335 -17.11 -19.69 -12.12
C ASP A 335 -16.53 -19.90 -10.70
N GLU A 336 -15.82 -21.01 -10.46
CA GLU A 336 -15.29 -21.45 -9.17
C GLU A 336 -13.75 -21.59 -9.13
N VAL A 337 -13.02 -21.33 -10.22
CA VAL A 337 -11.56 -21.62 -10.33
C VAL A 337 -10.67 -20.38 -10.39
N ASN A 338 -10.80 -19.49 -9.40
CA ASN A 338 -10.22 -18.13 -9.44
C ASN A 338 -8.75 -17.98 -9.00
N CYS A 339 -8.05 -19.08 -8.69
CA CYS A 339 -6.68 -19.04 -8.16
C CYS A 339 -5.75 -19.95 -8.98
N ALA A 340 -4.53 -19.50 -9.28
CA ALA A 340 -3.58 -20.25 -10.07
C ALA A 340 -2.60 -21.10 -9.23
N VAL A 341 -2.25 -22.26 -9.77
CA VAL A 341 -1.16 -23.12 -9.28
C VAL A 341 -0.06 -23.23 -10.33
N ILE A 342 1.20 -23.36 -9.88
CA ILE A 342 2.29 -23.89 -10.70
C ILE A 342 2.34 -25.42 -10.56
N ARG A 343 2.45 -26.15 -11.68
CA ARG A 343 2.51 -27.62 -11.70
C ARG A 343 3.86 -28.14 -12.18
N THR A 344 4.49 -29.02 -11.41
CA THR A 344 5.78 -29.62 -11.81
C THR A 344 5.62 -30.61 -12.97
N GLU A 345 4.49 -31.34 -13.00
CA GLU A 345 4.13 -32.32 -14.03
C GLU A 345 4.06 -31.72 -15.45
N SER A 346 3.68 -30.45 -15.57
CA SER A 346 3.64 -29.70 -16.83
C SER A 346 4.87 -28.78 -17.02
N SER A 347 5.99 -29.12 -16.37
CA SER A 347 7.26 -28.38 -16.42
C SER A 347 7.15 -26.92 -15.95
N GLY A 348 6.38 -26.69 -14.88
CA GLY A 348 6.22 -25.38 -14.25
C GLY A 348 5.20 -24.47 -14.92
N ARG A 349 4.34 -25.03 -15.80
CA ARG A 349 3.20 -24.31 -16.36
C ARG A 349 2.09 -24.11 -15.34
N TRP A 350 1.24 -23.12 -15.61
CA TRP A 350 0.21 -22.64 -14.71
C TRP A 350 -1.16 -23.19 -15.09
N GLN A 351 -2.01 -23.38 -14.09
CA GLN A 351 -3.39 -23.85 -14.23
C GLN A 351 -4.25 -23.19 -13.16
N ASN A 352 -5.50 -22.85 -13.45
CA ASN A 352 -6.41 -22.30 -12.46
C ASN A 352 -7.22 -23.39 -11.74
N ARG A 353 -7.58 -23.11 -10.47
CA ARG A 353 -8.15 -24.05 -9.50
C ARG A 353 -9.02 -23.30 -8.49
N ASP A 354 -9.92 -24.05 -7.84
CA ASP A 354 -10.74 -23.57 -6.73
C ASP A 354 -9.85 -23.15 -5.56
N CYS A 355 -9.92 -21.86 -5.22
CA CYS A 355 -9.13 -21.20 -4.18
C CYS A 355 -9.26 -21.86 -2.80
N SER A 356 -10.33 -22.61 -2.54
CA SER A 356 -10.58 -23.31 -1.27
C SER A 356 -9.79 -24.62 -1.11
N VAL A 357 -9.21 -25.15 -2.20
CA VAL A 357 -8.49 -26.43 -2.19
C VAL A 357 -7.19 -26.32 -1.38
N ALA A 358 -7.02 -27.23 -0.42
CA ALA A 358 -5.85 -27.27 0.45
C ALA A 358 -4.61 -27.85 -0.28
N LEU A 359 -3.65 -27.00 -0.64
CA LEU A 359 -2.43 -27.35 -1.38
C LEU A 359 -1.15 -26.82 -0.71
N PRO A 360 0.04 -27.31 -1.12
CA PRO A 360 1.30 -26.61 -0.94
C PRO A 360 1.29 -25.22 -1.62
N TYR A 361 2.25 -24.36 -1.26
CA TYR A 361 2.33 -23.00 -1.79
C TYR A 361 3.78 -22.50 -1.85
N VAL A 362 4.02 -21.46 -2.65
CA VAL A 362 5.32 -20.79 -2.75
C VAL A 362 5.20 -19.31 -2.35
N CYS A 363 6.03 -18.85 -1.41
CA CYS A 363 6.17 -17.43 -1.08
C CYS A 363 7.35 -16.79 -1.80
N LYS A 364 7.28 -15.47 -2.00
CA LYS A 364 8.33 -14.64 -2.60
C LYS A 364 8.53 -13.34 -1.82
N LYS A 365 9.78 -12.93 -1.60
CA LYS A 365 10.14 -11.57 -1.15
C LYS A 365 11.46 -11.09 -1.76
N ARG A 366 11.65 -9.78 -1.83
CA ARG A 366 12.92 -9.13 -2.23
C ARG A 366 13.35 -8.20 -1.09
N PRO A 367 14.27 -8.63 -0.20
CA PRO A 367 14.55 -7.87 1.03
C PRO A 367 15.21 -6.51 0.77
N ASN A 368 16.02 -6.43 -0.28
CA ASN A 368 16.66 -5.21 -0.77
C ASN A 368 15.87 -4.57 -1.93
N ALA A 369 14.55 -4.75 -1.98
CA ALA A 369 13.70 -3.95 -2.86
C ALA A 369 13.70 -2.49 -2.39
N THR A 370 14.70 -1.73 -2.84
CA THR A 370 14.49 -0.31 -3.12
C THR A 370 13.21 -0.18 -3.92
N LEU A 371 12.37 0.80 -3.60
CA LEU A 371 11.37 1.28 -4.55
C LEU A 371 12.09 1.46 -5.88
N ASP A 372 11.64 0.73 -6.90
CA ASP A 372 12.27 0.73 -8.22
C ASP A 372 12.44 2.21 -8.66
N PRO A 373 13.60 2.63 -9.20
CA PRO A 373 13.78 4.01 -9.63
C PRO A 373 12.65 4.51 -10.56
N PHE A 374 11.95 3.61 -11.27
CA PHE A 374 10.77 3.95 -12.07
C PHE A 374 9.45 4.10 -11.28
N THR A 375 9.34 3.56 -10.06
CA THR A 375 8.21 3.85 -9.14
C THR A 375 8.42 5.12 -8.33
N THR A 376 9.64 5.65 -8.27
CA THR A 376 9.96 6.89 -7.55
C THR A 376 9.74 8.13 -8.43
N ASP A 377 8.49 8.37 -8.81
CA ASP A 377 7.94 9.68 -9.23
C ASP A 377 8.76 10.50 -10.27
N SER A 378 9.53 9.86 -11.15
CA SER A 378 10.29 10.53 -12.22
C SER A 378 9.41 11.27 -13.25
N TRP A 379 8.09 11.09 -13.17
CA TRP A 379 7.06 11.79 -13.95
C TRP A 379 6.33 12.88 -13.15
N ALA A 380 6.51 12.93 -11.83
CA ALA A 380 5.92 13.91 -10.91
C ALA A 380 6.97 14.93 -10.41
N ASP A 381 7.87 15.33 -11.31
CA ASP A 381 8.59 16.60 -11.22
C ASP A 381 7.58 17.76 -11.28
N ASP A 382 7.63 18.70 -10.33
CA ASP A 382 6.77 19.89 -10.26
C ASP A 382 7.02 20.87 -11.44
N GLU A 383 8.05 20.62 -12.27
CA GLU A 383 8.29 21.37 -13.49
C GLU A 383 7.13 21.33 -14.49
N LYS A 384 6.94 22.45 -15.19
CA LYS A 384 5.94 22.59 -16.25
C LYS A 384 6.50 22.09 -17.58
N TYR A 385 5.86 21.08 -18.14
CA TYR A 385 6.14 20.58 -19.49
C TYR A 385 5.20 21.20 -20.54
N GLU A 386 5.71 21.38 -21.75
CA GLU A 386 4.98 21.91 -22.90
C GLU A 386 5.00 20.90 -24.06
N CYS A 387 3.98 20.98 -24.92
CA CYS A 387 3.70 20.02 -26.00
C CYS A 387 3.30 20.74 -27.29
N ASP A 388 3.57 20.10 -28.43
CA ASP A 388 3.18 20.61 -29.75
C ASP A 388 1.65 20.79 -29.89
N VAL A 389 1.24 21.68 -30.80
CA VAL A 389 -0.18 21.92 -31.10
C VAL A 389 -0.87 20.63 -31.54
N GLY A 390 -1.96 20.26 -30.85
CA GLY A 390 -2.71 19.02 -31.10
C GLY A 390 -2.27 17.83 -30.24
N TRP A 391 -1.29 18.01 -29.34
CA TRP A 391 -1.00 17.09 -28.25
C TRP A 391 -1.57 17.61 -26.93
N GLN A 392 -1.79 16.72 -25.98
CA GLN A 392 -2.27 17.03 -24.64
C GLN A 392 -1.18 16.69 -23.62
N ALA A 393 -0.89 17.61 -22.70
CA ALA A 393 0.14 17.45 -21.68
C ALA A 393 -0.41 16.78 -20.41
N PHE A 394 0.33 15.82 -19.86
CA PHE A 394 0.13 15.28 -18.53
C PHE A 394 1.46 14.78 -17.97
N GLN A 395 1.84 15.23 -16.77
CA GLN A 395 3.17 14.98 -16.22
C GLN A 395 4.25 15.41 -17.23
N ALA A 396 5.39 14.69 -17.31
CA ALA A 396 6.42 14.91 -18.33
C ALA A 396 6.07 14.33 -19.73
N GLY A 397 4.81 13.94 -19.97
CA GLY A 397 4.36 13.30 -21.22
C GLY A 397 3.44 14.16 -22.09
N CYS A 398 3.58 14.02 -23.40
CA CYS A 398 2.68 14.53 -24.42
C CYS A 398 1.94 13.37 -25.08
N TYR A 399 0.61 13.44 -25.11
CA TYR A 399 -0.28 12.37 -25.59
C TYR A 399 -1.15 12.86 -26.75
N LYS A 400 -1.35 12.01 -27.77
CA LYS A 400 -2.17 12.35 -28.94
C LYS A 400 -2.92 11.14 -29.48
N LEU A 401 -4.21 11.32 -29.72
CA LEU A 401 -5.06 10.37 -30.42
C LEU A 401 -4.82 10.47 -31.94
N THR A 402 -4.64 9.32 -32.58
CA THR A 402 -4.67 9.13 -34.03
C THR A 402 -6.00 8.46 -34.39
N SER A 403 -6.92 9.23 -34.98
CA SER A 403 -8.29 8.76 -35.29
C SER A 403 -8.38 7.86 -36.52
N GLU A 404 -7.30 7.71 -37.29
CA GLU A 404 -7.23 6.83 -38.45
C GLU A 404 -7.10 5.37 -38.00
N LYS A 405 -8.03 4.51 -38.45
CA LYS A 405 -8.05 3.10 -38.07
C LYS A 405 -7.01 2.31 -38.86
N THR A 406 -6.03 1.75 -38.17
CA THR A 406 -4.91 1.00 -38.77
C THR A 406 -4.59 -0.25 -37.95
N ASP A 407 -3.92 -1.22 -38.59
CA ASP A 407 -3.22 -2.30 -37.88
C ASP A 407 -2.19 -1.73 -36.91
N TRP A 408 -1.89 -2.48 -35.84
CA TRP A 408 -1.03 -2.01 -34.74
C TRP A 408 0.36 -1.57 -35.23
N ASP A 409 0.88 -2.30 -36.21
CA ASP A 409 2.19 -2.12 -36.82
C ASP A 409 2.26 -0.80 -37.63
N SER A 410 1.22 -0.49 -38.41
CA SER A 410 1.03 0.80 -39.10
C SER A 410 0.70 1.96 -38.15
N ALA A 411 0.02 1.69 -37.02
CA ALA A 411 -0.23 2.66 -35.97
C ALA A 411 1.08 3.10 -35.29
N GLN A 412 1.95 2.15 -34.92
CA GLN A 412 3.29 2.42 -34.37
C GLN A 412 4.16 3.21 -35.37
N LYS A 413 4.20 2.79 -36.64
CA LYS A 413 4.88 3.55 -37.71
C LYS A 413 4.31 4.95 -37.91
N THR A 414 3.08 5.22 -37.48
CA THR A 414 2.45 6.54 -37.55
C THR A 414 2.76 7.42 -36.33
N CYS A 415 2.91 6.83 -35.14
CA CYS A 415 3.50 7.54 -34.00
C CYS A 415 4.97 7.90 -34.26
N GLN A 416 5.76 6.99 -34.82
CA GLN A 416 7.19 7.20 -35.11
C GLN A 416 7.43 8.37 -36.09
N LYS A 417 6.54 8.58 -37.08
CA LYS A 417 6.56 9.75 -37.97
C LYS A 417 6.34 11.09 -37.25
N MET A 418 5.90 11.09 -35.99
CA MET A 418 5.69 12.27 -35.16
C MET A 418 6.67 12.36 -33.97
N GLU A 419 7.77 11.62 -34.03
CA GLU A 419 8.79 11.51 -32.96
C GLU A 419 8.19 10.99 -31.64
N ALA A 420 7.36 9.95 -31.76
CA ALA A 420 6.62 9.31 -30.68
C ALA A 420 6.55 7.78 -30.87
N ASN A 421 6.11 7.08 -29.84
CA ASN A 421 5.70 5.67 -29.94
C ASN A 421 4.20 5.55 -29.60
N LEU A 422 3.61 4.37 -29.81
CA LEU A 422 2.35 4.02 -29.16
C LEU A 422 2.46 4.17 -27.64
N VAL A 423 1.36 4.52 -26.97
CA VAL A 423 1.38 4.92 -25.57
C VAL A 423 1.78 3.77 -24.63
N SER A 424 2.86 3.99 -23.88
CA SER A 424 3.22 3.24 -22.68
C SER A 424 2.49 3.79 -21.45
N ILE A 425 2.12 2.93 -20.49
CA ILE A 425 1.36 3.32 -19.30
C ILE A 425 1.99 2.71 -18.04
N HIS A 426 2.26 3.53 -17.03
CA HIS A 426 3.01 3.15 -15.83
C HIS A 426 2.22 3.35 -14.53
N THR A 427 1.16 4.15 -14.55
CA THR A 427 0.40 4.49 -13.35
C THR A 427 -1.10 4.61 -13.61
N LEU A 428 -1.92 4.39 -12.57
CA LEU A 428 -3.37 4.57 -12.65
C LEU A 428 -3.79 6.03 -12.97
N PRO A 429 -3.16 7.09 -12.43
CA PRO A 429 -3.45 8.48 -12.84
C PRO A 429 -3.15 8.78 -14.32
N GLU A 430 -2.12 8.17 -14.90
CA GLU A 430 -1.79 8.28 -16.33
C GLU A 430 -2.89 7.62 -17.19
N LEU A 431 -3.32 6.41 -16.81
CA LEU A 431 -4.44 5.73 -17.46
C LEU A 431 -5.74 6.56 -17.36
N GLU A 432 -6.06 7.10 -16.18
CA GLU A 432 -7.24 7.93 -15.96
C GLU A 432 -7.21 9.23 -16.79
N PHE A 433 -6.02 9.83 -16.95
CA PHE A 433 -5.84 10.95 -17.87
C PHE A 433 -6.10 10.55 -19.33
N ILE A 434 -5.53 9.41 -19.77
CA ILE A 434 -5.69 8.88 -21.13
C ILE A 434 -7.18 8.62 -21.43
N ILE A 435 -7.91 7.94 -20.54
CA ILE A 435 -9.33 7.66 -20.68
C ILE A 435 -10.12 8.97 -20.84
N ARG A 436 -10.05 9.87 -19.85
CA ARG A 436 -10.90 11.07 -19.79
C ARG A 436 -10.58 12.11 -20.87
N ASN A 437 -9.30 12.27 -21.24
CA ASN A 437 -8.85 13.39 -22.06
C ASN A 437 -8.45 12.98 -23.48
N VAL A 438 -7.94 11.77 -23.69
CA VAL A 438 -7.34 11.35 -24.97
C VAL A 438 -8.22 10.35 -25.73
N LYS A 439 -8.67 9.27 -25.08
CA LYS A 439 -9.59 8.25 -25.63
C LYS A 439 -11.01 8.80 -25.75
N LYS A 440 -11.53 9.43 -24.69
CA LYS A 440 -12.91 9.95 -24.61
C LYS A 440 -13.92 8.87 -24.98
N ASP A 441 -14.91 9.19 -25.80
CA ASP A 441 -16.02 8.32 -26.22
C ASP A 441 -15.63 7.24 -27.25
N ILE A 442 -14.34 7.04 -27.54
CA ILE A 442 -13.87 5.96 -28.43
C ILE A 442 -13.79 4.66 -27.63
N ASP A 443 -14.47 3.62 -28.11
CA ASP A 443 -14.64 2.36 -27.38
C ASP A 443 -13.32 1.55 -27.23
N GLN A 444 -12.54 1.42 -28.31
CA GLN A 444 -11.29 0.64 -28.33
C GLN A 444 -10.16 1.41 -29.04
N VAL A 445 -8.95 1.39 -28.48
CA VAL A 445 -7.75 2.06 -29.06
C VAL A 445 -6.47 1.25 -28.84
N TRP A 446 -5.57 1.23 -29.83
CA TRP A 446 -4.24 0.61 -29.71
C TRP A 446 -3.33 1.35 -28.73
N ILE A 447 -2.60 0.58 -27.91
CA ILE A 447 -1.52 1.03 -27.02
C ILE A 447 -0.21 0.29 -27.32
N GLY A 448 0.89 0.70 -26.69
CA GLY A 448 2.23 0.23 -27.05
C GLY A 448 2.67 -1.11 -26.45
N LEU A 449 1.77 -1.87 -25.80
CA LEU A 449 2.14 -3.15 -25.15
C LEU A 449 1.99 -4.29 -26.17
N HIS A 450 3.01 -5.14 -26.26
CA HIS A 450 3.07 -6.27 -27.19
C HIS A 450 4.05 -7.36 -26.71
N ASP A 451 3.87 -8.60 -27.16
CA ASP A 451 4.83 -9.71 -26.95
C ASP A 451 5.43 -10.25 -28.28
N THR A 452 5.22 -9.55 -29.41
CA THR A 452 5.65 -9.99 -30.77
C THR A 452 7.15 -10.32 -30.91
N ASP A 453 8.02 -9.75 -30.08
CA ASP A 453 9.47 -10.04 -30.09
C ASP A 453 9.79 -11.38 -29.39
N MET A 454 8.97 -11.77 -28.42
CA MET A 454 9.08 -13.01 -27.65
C MET A 454 7.73 -13.35 -27.00
N GLN A 455 7.02 -14.29 -27.61
CA GLN A 455 5.71 -14.74 -27.16
C GLN A 455 5.66 -15.03 -25.65
N MET A 456 4.62 -14.55 -25.00
CA MET A 456 4.33 -14.59 -23.57
C MET A 456 5.21 -13.70 -22.68
N ASP A 457 5.98 -12.73 -23.20
CA ASP A 457 6.72 -11.73 -22.41
C ASP A 457 6.46 -10.29 -22.94
N PHE A 458 5.38 -9.68 -22.45
CA PHE A 458 4.91 -8.36 -22.88
C PHE A 458 5.86 -7.22 -22.49
N GLN A 459 6.13 -6.33 -23.45
CA GLN A 459 6.98 -5.14 -23.35
C GLN A 459 6.35 -3.91 -24.03
N TRP A 460 6.85 -2.71 -23.72
CA TRP A 460 6.42 -1.46 -24.37
C TRP A 460 7.28 -1.15 -25.61
N THR A 461 6.66 -0.64 -26.68
CA THR A 461 7.33 -0.21 -27.92
C THR A 461 8.33 0.95 -27.77
N ASP A 462 8.32 1.67 -26.65
CA ASP A 462 9.30 2.70 -26.31
C ASP A 462 10.42 2.18 -25.38
N HIS A 463 10.43 0.88 -25.10
CA HIS A 463 11.34 0.15 -24.22
C HIS A 463 11.37 0.65 -22.76
N THR A 464 10.33 1.40 -22.34
CA THR A 464 10.11 1.65 -20.91
C THR A 464 9.76 0.36 -20.16
N PRO A 465 10.02 0.27 -18.85
CA PRO A 465 9.72 -0.94 -18.10
C PRO A 465 8.20 -1.08 -17.89
N VAL A 466 7.66 -2.24 -18.26
CA VAL A 466 6.31 -2.65 -17.85
C VAL A 466 6.33 -2.91 -16.34
N ILE A 467 5.81 -1.94 -15.58
CA ILE A 467 5.65 -1.96 -14.11
C ILE A 467 4.17 -1.95 -13.66
N PHE A 468 3.24 -1.79 -14.62
CA PHE A 468 1.80 -1.69 -14.39
C PHE A 468 1.05 -2.42 -15.51
N THR A 469 -0.03 -3.12 -15.16
CA THR A 469 -0.95 -3.81 -16.08
C THR A 469 -2.38 -3.72 -15.57
N TYR A 470 -3.35 -3.51 -16.45
CA TYR A 470 -4.75 -3.29 -16.05
C TYR A 470 -5.75 -4.08 -16.92
N TRP A 471 -5.56 -5.39 -16.98
CA TRP A 471 -6.33 -6.32 -17.80
C TRP A 471 -7.84 -6.31 -17.51
N HIS A 472 -8.63 -6.57 -18.54
CA HIS A 472 -10.09 -6.78 -18.52
C HIS A 472 -10.41 -8.19 -18.00
N PRO A 473 -11.60 -8.47 -17.40
CA PRO A 473 -12.00 -9.82 -17.01
C PRO A 473 -11.71 -10.89 -18.07
N PHE A 474 -11.07 -11.97 -17.62
CA PHE A 474 -10.50 -13.09 -18.37
C PHE A 474 -9.22 -12.83 -19.19
N GLU A 475 -8.79 -11.58 -19.34
CA GLU A 475 -7.58 -11.20 -20.08
C GLU A 475 -6.30 -11.32 -19.23
N PRO A 476 -5.12 -11.51 -19.85
CA PRO A 476 -4.89 -11.70 -21.30
C PRO A 476 -5.22 -13.12 -21.81
N ASN A 477 -5.85 -13.22 -22.98
CA ASN A 477 -6.46 -14.44 -23.53
C ASN A 477 -5.84 -14.90 -24.88
N ASN A 478 -4.56 -15.27 -24.89
CA ASN A 478 -3.86 -15.84 -26.06
C ASN A 478 -4.31 -17.30 -26.39
N PHE A 479 -5.61 -17.47 -26.68
CA PHE A 479 -6.30 -18.75 -26.86
C PHE A 479 -6.43 -19.19 -28.33
N ARG A 480 -6.82 -20.46 -28.55
CA ARG A 480 -7.38 -20.99 -29.81
C ARG A 480 -6.49 -20.93 -31.07
N ASN A 481 -5.19 -20.69 -30.94
CA ASN A 481 -4.23 -20.56 -32.06
C ASN A 481 -4.46 -19.30 -32.94
N THR A 482 -5.22 -18.31 -32.46
CA THR A 482 -4.99 -16.93 -32.90
C THR A 482 -3.81 -16.37 -32.10
N GLN A 483 -2.99 -15.57 -32.77
CA GLN A 483 -1.77 -15.00 -32.19
C GLN A 483 -2.07 -13.54 -31.84
N GLU A 484 -2.38 -13.28 -30.58
CA GLU A 484 -3.07 -12.06 -30.12
C GLU A 484 -2.10 -11.04 -29.49
N ASP A 485 -0.93 -10.91 -30.11
CA ASP A 485 0.29 -10.30 -29.56
C ASP A 485 0.27 -8.78 -29.31
N CYS A 486 -0.86 -8.10 -29.54
CA CYS A 486 -0.96 -6.64 -29.52
C CYS A 486 -2.12 -6.16 -28.64
N VAL A 487 -1.86 -5.18 -27.78
CA VAL A 487 -2.80 -4.80 -26.71
C VAL A 487 -3.53 -3.49 -27.01
N SER A 488 -4.82 -3.47 -26.67
CA SER A 488 -5.70 -2.31 -26.76
C SER A 488 -6.23 -1.89 -25.38
N ILE A 489 -6.69 -0.63 -25.26
CA ILE A 489 -7.59 -0.21 -24.18
C ILE A 489 -9.03 -0.33 -24.69
N TRP A 490 -9.86 -1.09 -23.99
CA TRP A 490 -11.28 -1.27 -24.29
C TRP A 490 -12.20 -0.73 -23.19
N GLY A 491 -13.47 -0.48 -23.53
CA GLY A 491 -14.54 -0.08 -22.62
C GLY A 491 -14.39 1.31 -21.98
N ALA A 492 -15.31 1.61 -21.05
CA ALA A 492 -15.33 2.88 -20.32
C ALA A 492 -14.30 2.93 -19.19
N ASP A 493 -14.08 1.81 -18.50
CA ASP A 493 -13.13 1.68 -17.38
C ASP A 493 -11.66 1.60 -17.83
N GLY A 494 -11.43 1.56 -19.15
CA GLY A 494 -10.11 1.58 -19.76
C GLY A 494 -9.22 0.39 -19.40
N ARG A 495 -9.82 -0.78 -19.20
CA ARG A 495 -9.09 -2.04 -19.02
C ARG A 495 -8.52 -2.55 -20.34
N TRP A 496 -7.51 -3.41 -20.24
CA TRP A 496 -6.68 -3.83 -21.36
C TRP A 496 -7.09 -5.20 -21.88
N ASP A 497 -6.94 -5.36 -23.19
CA ASP A 497 -7.48 -6.44 -24.01
C ASP A 497 -6.40 -6.77 -25.04
N ASP A 498 -5.79 -7.97 -24.96
CA ASP A 498 -4.89 -8.45 -26.00
C ASP A 498 -5.70 -8.89 -27.23
N SER A 499 -5.08 -8.87 -28.41
CA SER A 499 -5.82 -8.86 -29.67
C SER A 499 -4.93 -9.14 -30.88
N PRO A 500 -5.47 -9.70 -31.97
CA PRO A 500 -4.73 -9.87 -33.21
C PRO A 500 -4.24 -8.52 -33.74
N CYS A 501 -2.92 -8.36 -33.91
CA CYS A 501 -2.27 -7.12 -34.37
C CYS A 501 -2.80 -6.55 -35.70
N ASN A 502 -3.53 -7.36 -36.48
CA ASN A 502 -4.15 -6.99 -37.75
C ASN A 502 -5.52 -6.27 -37.62
N LEU A 503 -6.08 -6.15 -36.41
CA LEU A 503 -7.31 -5.39 -36.20
C LEU A 503 -7.09 -3.90 -36.48
N THR A 504 -8.01 -3.28 -37.23
CA THR A 504 -7.91 -1.86 -37.60
C THR A 504 -8.56 -0.96 -36.54
N LEU A 505 -7.76 -0.42 -35.62
CA LEU A 505 -8.21 0.45 -34.52
C LEU A 505 -7.57 1.85 -34.61
N PRO A 506 -8.18 2.89 -34.01
CA PRO A 506 -7.50 4.14 -33.73
C PRO A 506 -6.40 3.89 -32.69
N SER A 507 -5.42 4.77 -32.58
CA SER A 507 -4.30 4.59 -31.65
C SER A 507 -3.99 5.83 -30.82
N ILE A 508 -3.24 5.66 -29.73
CA ILE A 508 -2.74 6.78 -28.94
C ILE A 508 -1.22 6.76 -28.94
N CYS A 509 -0.62 7.89 -29.31
CA CYS A 509 0.83 8.10 -29.31
C CYS A 509 1.27 8.86 -28.04
N LYS A 510 2.47 8.57 -27.53
CA LYS A 510 3.15 9.23 -26.42
C LYS A 510 4.57 9.64 -26.81
N LYS A 511 4.99 10.83 -26.38
CA LYS A 511 6.40 11.29 -26.42
C LYS A 511 6.72 12.17 -25.20
N PRO A 512 7.99 12.33 -24.79
CA PRO A 512 8.34 13.26 -23.72
C PRO A 512 7.99 14.72 -24.09
N GLY A 513 7.56 15.50 -23.10
CA GLY A 513 7.34 16.94 -23.24
C GLY A 513 8.62 17.76 -23.10
N THR A 514 8.61 18.97 -23.64
CA THR A 514 9.73 19.92 -23.47
C THR A 514 9.58 20.66 -22.15
N LYS A 515 10.59 20.62 -21.27
CA LYS A 515 10.65 21.44 -20.05
C LYS A 515 10.50 22.93 -20.41
N SER A 516 9.61 23.65 -19.75
CA SER A 516 9.34 25.07 -20.02
C SER A 516 10.47 25.94 -19.45
N ASP A 517 11.25 26.58 -20.33
CA ASP A 517 12.36 27.47 -19.96
C ASP A 517 11.86 28.66 -19.10
N GLY A 518 12.02 28.53 -17.78
CA GLY A 518 11.31 29.30 -16.77
C GLY A 518 11.61 30.80 -16.74
N LYS A 519 10.94 31.58 -17.60
CA LYS A 519 10.68 33.01 -17.37
C LYS A 519 9.35 33.16 -16.63
N PRO A 520 9.33 33.60 -15.36
CA PRO A 520 8.08 33.75 -14.61
C PRO A 520 7.14 34.77 -15.27
N GLN A 521 6.05 34.29 -15.87
CA GLN A 521 5.00 35.18 -16.36
C GLN A 521 4.24 35.79 -15.18
N HIS A 522 4.43 37.09 -14.97
CA HIS A 522 3.91 37.85 -13.84
C HIS A 522 2.39 38.15 -13.96
N GLN A 523 1.56 37.16 -14.32
CA GLN A 523 0.13 37.34 -14.62
C GLN A 523 -0.85 36.62 -13.68
N ASP A 524 -0.55 35.44 -13.12
CA ASP A 524 -1.56 34.69 -12.32
C ASP A 524 -1.88 35.30 -10.94
N CYS A 525 -1.08 36.26 -10.45
CA CYS A 525 -1.37 37.01 -9.22
C CYS A 525 -2.73 37.78 -9.29
N LYS A 526 -3.28 38.02 -10.50
CA LYS A 526 -4.65 38.57 -10.64
C LYS A 526 -5.77 37.55 -10.47
N LYS A 527 -5.59 36.26 -10.82
CA LYS A 527 -6.62 35.23 -10.64
C LYS A 527 -6.84 34.90 -9.17
N VAL A 528 -5.75 34.72 -8.42
CA VAL A 528 -5.80 34.42 -6.98
C VAL A 528 -6.52 35.54 -6.20
N LEU A 529 -6.28 36.81 -6.56
CA LEU A 529 -6.93 37.95 -5.92
C LEU A 529 -8.44 38.01 -6.20
N LEU A 530 -8.88 37.67 -7.42
CA LEU A 530 -10.30 37.60 -7.79
C LEU A 530 -11.02 36.42 -7.11
N LEU A 531 -10.35 35.26 -7.01
CA LEU A 531 -10.86 34.11 -6.26
C LEU A 531 -11.00 34.44 -4.77
N LEU A 532 -9.99 35.07 -4.16
CA LEU A 532 -10.07 35.54 -2.77
C LEU A 532 -11.21 36.55 -2.55
N HIS A 533 -11.42 37.51 -3.46
CA HIS A 533 -12.55 38.44 -3.37
C HIS A 533 -13.90 37.70 -3.42
N SER A 534 -14.10 36.78 -4.37
CA SER A 534 -15.36 36.03 -4.49
C SER A 534 -15.62 35.08 -3.30
N VAL A 535 -14.58 34.48 -2.72
CA VAL A 535 -14.68 33.70 -1.48
C VAL A 535 -15.00 34.60 -0.27
N ILE A 536 -14.40 35.79 -0.18
CA ILE A 536 -14.68 36.76 0.89
C ILE A 536 -16.13 37.28 0.80
N GLU A 537 -16.65 37.58 -0.39
CA GLU A 537 -18.06 37.97 -0.56
C GLU A 537 -19.03 36.82 -0.21
N PHE A 538 -18.68 35.57 -0.56
CA PHE A 538 -19.47 34.39 -0.17
C PHE A 538 -19.48 34.16 1.36
N LEU A 539 -18.34 34.35 2.03
CA LEU A 539 -18.22 34.28 3.49
C LEU A 539 -18.94 35.44 4.19
N LEU A 540 -18.90 36.66 3.65
CA LEU A 540 -19.65 37.81 4.17
C LEU A 540 -21.16 37.62 4.00
N SER A 541 -21.60 37.10 2.85
CA SER A 541 -23.01 36.77 2.57
C SER A 541 -23.55 35.72 3.55
N THR A 542 -22.82 34.62 3.75
CA THR A 542 -23.20 33.58 4.71
C THR A 542 -23.17 34.07 6.17
N LEU A 543 -22.21 34.91 6.56
CA LEU A 543 -22.22 35.58 7.87
C LEU A 543 -23.41 36.55 8.05
N HIS A 544 -23.89 37.20 6.99
CA HIS A 544 -25.08 38.05 7.05
C HIS A 544 -26.35 37.20 7.21
N GLN A 545 -26.50 36.12 6.44
CA GLN A 545 -27.58 35.12 6.58
C GLN A 545 -27.64 34.56 8.01
N ILE A 546 -26.50 34.15 8.59
CA ILE A 546 -26.43 33.64 9.96
C ILE A 546 -26.93 34.68 10.97
N LYS A 547 -26.52 35.95 10.84
CA LYS A 547 -27.03 37.04 11.71
C LYS A 547 -28.52 37.30 11.55
N SER A 548 -29.08 37.15 10.34
CA SER A 548 -30.52 37.28 10.10
C SER A 548 -31.33 36.15 10.74
N VAL A 549 -30.85 34.91 10.66
CA VAL A 549 -31.50 33.74 11.30
C VAL A 549 -31.49 33.87 12.83
N GLN A 550 -30.43 34.44 13.40
CA GLN A 550 -30.25 34.55 14.86
C GLN A 550 -31.19 35.55 15.56
N LEU A 551 -32.03 36.30 14.81
CA LEU A 551 -33.05 37.20 15.36
C LEU A 551 -34.48 36.63 15.39
N LEU A 552 -34.73 35.43 14.85
CA LEU A 552 -36.10 34.94 14.57
C LEU A 552 -36.52 33.63 15.26
N CYS A 553 -35.71 33.07 16.16
CA CYS A 553 -36.02 31.82 16.87
C CYS A 553 -36.12 32.01 18.39
N SER A 554 -37.28 32.48 18.86
CA SER A 554 -37.55 32.70 20.30
C SER A 554 -38.81 31.98 20.82
N HIS A 555 -39.04 30.72 20.44
CA HIS A 555 -39.99 29.81 21.13
C HIS A 555 -39.53 28.34 20.99
N PRO A 556 -39.77 27.47 22.00
CA PRO A 556 -39.26 26.09 21.98
C PRO A 556 -40.30 25.07 21.50
N PHE A 557 -40.02 24.38 20.38
CA PHE A 557 -40.24 22.94 20.19
C PHE A 557 -39.63 22.51 18.83
N GLN A 558 -39.24 21.22 18.73
CA GLN A 558 -38.49 20.62 17.61
C GLN A 558 -37.07 21.18 17.37
N LEU A 559 -36.07 20.53 17.97
CA LEU A 559 -34.66 20.78 17.64
C LEU A 559 -33.83 19.49 17.75
N LEU A 560 -34.07 18.53 16.84
CA LEU A 560 -33.39 17.23 16.86
C LEU A 560 -33.14 16.67 15.44
N LYS A 561 -32.36 17.43 14.64
CA LYS A 561 -31.69 16.91 13.42
C LYS A 561 -30.54 17.76 12.84
N VAL A 562 -30.27 18.98 13.32
CA VAL A 562 -29.31 19.91 12.67
C VAL A 562 -27.94 20.03 13.36
N CYS A 563 -27.83 19.74 14.67
CA CYS A 563 -26.58 19.95 15.43
C CYS A 563 -25.43 18.98 15.10
N GLY A 564 -25.61 18.01 14.20
CA GLY A 564 -24.59 17.00 13.86
C GLY A 564 -23.46 17.48 12.94
N VAL A 565 -23.65 18.58 12.18
CA VAL A 565 -22.71 18.98 11.10
C VAL A 565 -21.82 20.17 11.50
N ALA A 566 -22.24 20.98 12.48
CA ALA A 566 -21.51 22.19 12.88
C ALA A 566 -20.21 21.91 13.68
N GLY A 567 -20.10 20.74 14.33
CA GLY A 567 -18.94 20.42 15.18
C GLY A 567 -17.65 20.16 14.40
N SER A 568 -17.75 19.48 13.24
CA SER A 568 -16.57 18.97 12.52
C SER A 568 -15.76 20.04 11.80
N ILE A 569 -16.38 21.17 11.44
CA ILE A 569 -15.74 22.25 10.64
C ILE A 569 -14.76 23.07 11.50
N ILE A 570 -14.97 23.16 12.81
CA ILE A 570 -14.13 23.97 13.72
C ILE A 570 -12.78 23.29 14.00
N ILE A 571 -12.71 21.95 13.95
CA ILE A 571 -11.47 21.21 14.29
C ILE A 571 -10.43 21.30 13.16
N ILE A 572 -10.87 21.24 11.89
CA ILE A 572 -9.98 21.23 10.72
C ILE A 572 -9.15 22.52 10.60
N LEU A 573 -9.72 23.68 10.99
CA LEU A 573 -9.05 24.98 10.90
C LEU A 573 -7.94 25.20 11.96
N ASN A 574 -7.88 24.38 13.01
CA ASN A 574 -6.91 24.57 14.12
C ASN A 574 -5.62 23.76 13.98
N ILE A 575 -5.54 22.82 13.02
CA ILE A 575 -4.37 21.92 12.88
C ILE A 575 -3.31 22.52 11.93
N SER A 576 -3.72 23.27 10.89
CA SER A 576 -2.81 23.85 9.89
C SER A 576 -2.04 25.10 10.36
N ALA A 577 -2.09 25.45 11.65
CA ALA A 577 -1.58 26.72 12.18
C ALA A 577 -0.31 26.60 13.06
N VAL A 578 0.28 25.40 13.19
CA VAL A 578 1.44 25.16 14.08
C VAL A 578 2.63 24.55 13.32
N ALA A 579 3.17 25.30 12.37
CA ALA A 579 4.46 24.99 11.73
C ALA A 579 5.25 26.28 11.41
N SER A 580 6.52 26.32 11.82
CA SER A 580 7.57 27.27 11.41
C SER A 580 7.38 28.78 11.70
N PRO A 581 8.13 29.37 12.64
CA PRO A 581 8.17 30.83 12.88
C PRO A 581 9.32 31.53 12.15
N SER A 582 9.06 32.69 11.54
CA SER A 582 10.12 33.63 11.13
C SER A 582 9.67 35.09 11.28
N THR A 583 10.42 35.87 12.05
CA THR A 583 10.11 37.26 12.41
C THR A 583 10.47 38.27 11.32
N PHE A 584 9.58 39.23 11.03
CA PHE A 584 9.98 40.56 10.54
C PHE A 584 9.03 41.65 11.05
N SER A 585 9.58 42.85 11.33
CA SER A 585 8.84 43.99 11.89
C SER A 585 8.56 45.05 10.82
N PRO A 586 7.34 45.64 10.76
CA PRO A 586 7.02 46.69 9.81
C PRO A 586 7.44 48.09 10.30
N ARG A 587 7.89 48.96 9.39
CA ARG A 587 7.90 50.42 9.63
C ARG A 587 7.89 51.24 8.34
N ALA A 588 7.23 52.40 8.41
CA ALA A 588 7.34 53.58 7.54
C ALA A 588 6.69 53.57 6.13
N THR A 589 5.40 53.93 6.14
CA THR A 589 4.82 55.10 5.43
C THR A 589 4.83 55.23 3.89
N VAL A 590 3.60 55.25 3.37
CA VAL A 590 3.09 55.76 2.09
C VAL A 590 3.69 57.09 1.62
N HIS A 591 3.83 57.28 0.30
CA HIS A 591 3.52 58.55 -0.37
C HIS A 591 2.84 58.31 -1.74
N LEU A 592 2.05 59.28 -2.22
CA LEU A 592 1.05 59.11 -3.29
C LEU A 592 1.31 59.97 -4.54
N SER A 593 1.41 59.31 -5.71
CA SER A 593 0.88 59.76 -7.03
C SER A 593 1.47 61.09 -7.61
N PRO A 594 0.98 61.65 -8.76
CA PRO A 594 0.09 61.13 -9.82
C PRO A 594 0.52 61.43 -11.30
N PHE A 595 -0.21 60.87 -12.28
CA PHE A 595 -0.31 61.27 -13.71
C PHE A 595 0.98 61.19 -14.58
N HIS A 596 0.97 61.21 -15.94
CA HIS A 596 -0.09 61.53 -16.93
C HIS A 596 -0.15 60.52 -18.12
N GLN A 597 -0.88 60.86 -19.19
CA GLN A 597 -1.15 60.00 -20.37
C GLN A 597 -0.30 60.42 -21.60
N SER A 598 -0.14 59.52 -22.59
CA SER A 598 -0.74 59.62 -23.95
C SER A 598 0.12 59.18 -25.18
N THR A 599 -0.60 58.76 -26.23
CA THR A 599 -0.31 58.93 -27.69
C THR A 599 0.89 58.26 -28.43
N THR A 600 0.53 57.19 -29.18
CA THR A 600 0.80 56.92 -30.63
C THR A 600 2.20 56.51 -31.20
N PRO A 601 2.24 55.76 -32.34
CA PRO A 601 3.45 55.22 -33.03
C PRO A 601 3.73 55.95 -34.40
N PRO A 602 4.56 55.45 -35.36
CA PRO A 602 5.54 54.35 -35.40
C PRO A 602 6.99 54.92 -35.61
N PRO A 603 7.85 54.74 -36.68
CA PRO A 603 7.81 54.00 -37.97
C PRO A 603 8.97 52.98 -38.22
N ASP A 604 9.00 52.47 -39.46
CA ASP A 604 9.93 51.56 -40.17
C ASP A 604 11.46 51.70 -40.03
N SER A 605 12.19 50.61 -40.33
CA SER A 605 13.34 50.66 -41.26
C SER A 605 13.62 49.31 -41.95
N ASN A 606 13.90 49.35 -43.25
CA ASN A 606 14.31 48.22 -44.10
C ASN A 606 15.83 48.19 -44.26
N CYS A 607 16.44 47.00 -44.36
CA CYS A 607 17.75 46.83 -45.02
C CYS A 607 17.86 45.43 -45.64
N ASN A 608 18.31 45.37 -46.88
CA ASN A 608 18.37 44.16 -47.70
C ASN A 608 19.52 44.29 -48.72
N ILE A 609 20.56 43.46 -48.63
CA ILE A 609 21.63 43.37 -49.62
C ILE A 609 22.01 41.90 -49.82
N ASN A 610 21.87 41.41 -51.06
CA ASN A 610 22.44 40.15 -51.52
C ASN A 610 23.94 40.31 -51.80
N HIS A 611 24.71 39.22 -51.68
CA HIS A 611 25.84 39.00 -52.59
C HIS A 611 26.11 37.53 -52.84
N SER A 612 26.31 37.17 -54.11
CA SER A 612 26.72 35.84 -54.56
C SER A 612 27.93 35.96 -55.49
N ILE A 613 28.92 35.09 -55.32
CA ILE A 613 30.07 34.89 -56.23
C ILE A 613 30.34 33.38 -56.33
N LEU A 614 30.94 32.95 -57.44
CA LEU A 614 30.94 31.57 -57.94
C LEU A 614 32.36 31.13 -58.37
N THR A 615 32.48 29.85 -58.71
CA THR A 615 33.56 29.17 -59.47
C THR A 615 34.67 28.45 -58.66
N GLY A 616 34.78 27.15 -58.95
CA GLY A 616 35.76 26.16 -58.50
C GLY A 616 35.55 24.93 -59.41
N LYS A 617 36.59 24.12 -59.70
CA LYS A 617 36.58 23.32 -60.93
C LYS A 617 37.55 22.12 -60.94
N LEU A 618 37.12 21.03 -61.58
CA LEU A 618 37.89 19.84 -62.00
C LEU A 618 38.39 18.96 -60.82
N ASN A 619 38.59 17.64 -60.94
CA ASN A 619 38.65 16.79 -62.14
C ASN A 619 38.31 15.29 -61.85
N GLN A 620 37.78 14.55 -62.85
CA GLN A 620 38.02 13.15 -63.30
C GLN A 620 38.28 11.98 -62.29
N THR A 621 37.93 10.69 -62.52
CA THR A 621 37.55 9.94 -63.76
C THR A 621 36.69 8.67 -63.45
N GLU A 622 36.26 7.93 -64.49
CA GLU A 622 35.35 6.77 -64.46
C GLU A 622 35.98 5.40 -64.05
N ALA A 623 35.13 4.42 -63.69
CA ALA A 623 35.17 3.03 -64.18
C ALA A 623 33.82 2.31 -63.89
N ALA A 624 33.48 1.24 -64.63
CA ALA A 624 32.23 0.49 -64.49
C ALA A 624 32.37 -1.03 -64.75
N GLY A 625 31.43 -1.82 -64.22
CA GLY A 625 31.27 -3.29 -64.38
C GLY A 625 30.28 -3.81 -63.31
N SER A 626 29.18 -4.49 -63.63
CA SER A 626 29.07 -5.94 -63.97
C SER A 626 29.40 -6.86 -62.78
N GLU A 627 28.62 -7.88 -62.40
CA GLU A 627 27.53 -8.56 -63.12
C GLU A 627 26.49 -9.22 -62.16
N CYS A 628 25.70 -10.20 -62.64
CA CYS A 628 24.46 -10.67 -61.98
C CYS A 628 24.59 -11.89 -61.02
N THR A 629 23.46 -12.16 -60.36
CA THR A 629 23.00 -13.37 -59.62
C THR A 629 23.33 -14.73 -60.29
N PRO A 630 23.31 -15.91 -59.58
CA PRO A 630 22.27 -16.27 -58.58
C PRO A 630 22.63 -17.21 -57.39
N LEU A 631 21.60 -17.45 -56.56
CA LEU A 631 21.32 -18.64 -55.73
C LEU A 631 21.50 -19.98 -56.53
N PRO A 632 21.70 -21.17 -55.91
CA PRO A 632 20.99 -21.60 -54.68
C PRO A 632 21.76 -22.51 -53.68
N VAL A 633 21.19 -22.67 -52.48
CA VAL A 633 20.49 -23.89 -51.98
C VAL A 633 19.62 -23.48 -50.79
#